data_AF-A0A2X1J1P2-F1
#
_entry.id   AF-A0A2X1J1P2-F1
#
_cell.length_a   1.000
_cell.length_b   1.000
_cell.length_c   1.000
_cell.angle_alpha   90.00
_cell.angle_beta   90.00
_cell.angle_gamma   90.00
#
_symmetry.space_group_name_H-M   'P 1'
#
loop_
_entity.id
_entity.type
_entity.pdbx_description
1 polymer ?
#
loop_
_entity_poly.entity_id
_entity_poly.type
_entity_poly.pdbx_seq_one_letter_code
_entity_poly.pdbx_strand_id
1 'polypeptide(L)'
;MKENNKMYKCKKFIYTANGIVVPKKIIEPKRLFKYYGCEDYHYKSFMGSYLYTSHPYNFNDSIDGSSLLLNFKNITKEKYDKLWDEVKWEDEENNPNNYYVDKLKDFEHIRQRYYIFKTKRIGLVSLTSSPLNILMWAHYSSEKGFAIELDTQILKDNIKILMRI
;
A
#
# COMPACT_ATOMS: atom_id res chain seq x y z
N MET A 1 -19.47 -27.21 26.46
CA MET A 1 -19.84 -26.16 25.48
C MET A 1 -20.17 -26.83 24.17
N LYS A 2 -21.33 -26.54 23.55
CA LYS A 2 -21.65 -27.07 22.22
C LYS A 2 -20.78 -26.36 21.18
N GLU A 3 -20.04 -27.11 20.37
CA GLU A 3 -19.28 -26.56 19.24
C GLU A 3 -20.23 -25.84 18.28
N ASN A 4 -20.00 -24.55 18.06
CA ASN A 4 -20.84 -23.73 17.21
C ASN A 4 -20.31 -23.79 15.77
N ASN A 5 -20.76 -24.79 15.01
CA ASN A 5 -20.32 -25.05 13.64
C ASN A 5 -21.00 -24.16 12.57
N LYS A 6 -21.53 -23.00 12.95
CA LYS A 6 -22.17 -22.08 12.00
C LYS A 6 -21.13 -21.48 11.06
N MET A 7 -21.37 -21.65 9.76
CA MET A 7 -20.55 -21.11 8.68
C MET A 7 -21.36 -20.10 7.88
N TYR A 8 -20.79 -18.91 7.65
CA TYR A 8 -21.39 -17.87 6.82
C TYR A 8 -20.51 -17.64 5.60
N LYS A 9 -21.11 -17.58 4.42
CA LYS A 9 -20.37 -17.35 3.17
C LYS A 9 -20.68 -15.95 2.64
N CYS A 10 -19.66 -15.11 2.50
CA CYS A 10 -19.76 -13.85 1.77
C CYS A 10 -18.78 -13.87 0.60
N LYS A 11 -19.32 -13.93 -0.63
CA LYS A 11 -18.54 -14.10 -1.86
C LYS A 11 -17.60 -15.32 -1.75
N LYS A 12 -16.29 -15.09 -1.71
CA LYS A 12 -15.23 -16.11 -1.64
C LYS A 12 -14.77 -16.40 -0.21
N PHE A 13 -15.22 -15.60 0.76
CA PHE A 13 -14.84 -15.72 2.16
C PHE A 13 -15.85 -16.58 2.90
N ILE A 14 -15.31 -17.46 3.74
CA ILE A 14 -16.10 -18.32 4.61
C ILE A 14 -15.74 -17.91 6.04
N TYR A 15 -16.74 -17.47 6.80
CA TYR A 15 -16.63 -17.09 8.19
C TYR A 15 -17.08 -18.26 9.03
N THR A 16 -16.23 -18.68 9.96
CA THR A 16 -16.52 -19.70 10.96
C THR A 16 -16.48 -19.07 12.35
N ALA A 17 -16.99 -19.75 13.36
CA ALA A 17 -16.88 -19.29 14.75
C ALA A 17 -15.41 -19.06 15.21
N ASN A 18 -14.44 -19.67 14.53
CA ASN A 18 -13.02 -19.62 14.86
C ASN A 18 -12.20 -18.73 13.91
N GLY A 19 -12.83 -18.05 12.95
CA GLY A 19 -12.17 -17.11 12.04
C GLY A 19 -12.56 -17.23 10.58
N ILE A 20 -11.81 -16.52 9.73
CA ILE A 20 -12.04 -16.41 8.29
C ILE A 20 -11.20 -17.47 7.57
N VAL A 21 -11.87 -18.39 6.85
CA VAL A 21 -11.23 -19.31 5.92
C VAL A 21 -11.00 -18.56 4.61
N VAL A 22 -9.74 -18.20 4.37
CA VAL A 22 -9.31 -17.50 3.16
C VAL A 22 -9.26 -18.51 2.00
N PRO A 23 -9.85 -18.19 0.83
CA PRO A 23 -9.81 -19.07 -0.33
C PRO A 23 -8.36 -19.32 -0.78
N LYS A 24 -7.99 -20.60 -0.94
CA LYS A 24 -6.62 -21.07 -1.22
C LYS A 24 -6.00 -20.63 -2.56
N LYS A 25 -6.78 -20.08 -3.50
CA LYS A 25 -6.28 -19.76 -4.84
C LYS A 25 -6.63 -18.32 -5.25
N ILE A 26 -5.63 -17.45 -5.16
CA ILE A 26 -5.64 -16.13 -5.78
C ILE A 26 -5.26 -16.37 -7.25
N ILE A 27 -6.22 -16.26 -8.15
CA ILE A 27 -5.96 -16.29 -9.60
C ILE A 27 -5.53 -14.89 -10.01
N GLU A 28 -4.32 -14.76 -10.55
CA GLU A 28 -3.81 -13.48 -11.05
C GLU A 28 -4.67 -12.99 -12.23
N PRO A 29 -5.14 -11.74 -12.22
CA PRO A 29 -5.93 -11.21 -13.32
C PRO A 29 -5.05 -11.00 -14.55
N LYS A 30 -5.53 -11.41 -15.73
CA LYS A 30 -4.81 -11.16 -17.01
C LYS A 30 -4.76 -9.69 -17.40
N ARG A 31 -5.78 -8.94 -16.98
CA ARG A 31 -5.98 -7.52 -17.30
C ARG A 31 -6.21 -6.74 -16.03
N LEU A 32 -5.62 -5.56 -15.98
CA LEU A 32 -5.77 -4.60 -14.90
C LEU A 32 -6.24 -3.26 -15.47
N PHE A 33 -7.08 -2.57 -14.73
CA PHE A 33 -7.63 -1.29 -15.13
C PHE A 33 -7.11 -0.21 -14.20
N LYS A 34 -6.65 0.89 -14.80
CA LYS A 34 -6.28 2.13 -14.11
C LYS A 34 -7.29 3.20 -14.49
N TYR A 35 -7.88 3.84 -13.50
CA TYR A 35 -8.76 5.00 -13.69
C TYR A 35 -7.96 6.28 -13.57
N TYR A 36 -8.27 7.21 -14.46
CA TYR A 36 -7.71 8.55 -14.53
C TYR A 36 -8.84 9.58 -14.61
N GLY A 37 -8.63 10.75 -14.02
CA GLY A 37 -9.47 11.94 -14.20
C GLY A 37 -9.04 12.77 -15.40
N CYS A 38 -9.54 14.00 -15.48
CA CYS A 38 -9.30 14.94 -16.56
C CYS A 38 -8.17 15.96 -16.28
N GLU A 39 -7.25 15.64 -15.38
CA GLU A 39 -6.10 16.49 -15.05
C GLU A 39 -4.96 16.34 -16.08
N ASP A 40 -4.22 17.41 -16.34
CA ASP A 40 -3.16 17.44 -17.36
C ASP A 40 -2.12 16.32 -17.20
N TYR A 41 -1.75 15.98 -15.96
CA TYR A 41 -0.76 14.94 -15.69
C TYR A 41 -1.28 13.54 -16.03
N HIS A 42 -2.58 13.31 -15.93
CA HIS A 42 -3.20 12.06 -16.37
C HIS A 42 -3.12 11.93 -17.90
N TYR A 43 -3.46 12.98 -18.64
CA TYR A 43 -3.32 12.98 -20.10
C TYR A 43 -1.87 12.84 -20.54
N LYS A 44 -0.93 13.54 -19.90
CA LYS A 44 0.51 13.40 -20.17
C LYS A 44 1.00 11.97 -19.93
N SER A 45 0.54 11.32 -18.87
CA SER A 45 0.89 9.92 -18.57
C SER A 45 0.40 8.96 -19.65
N PHE A 46 -0.82 9.19 -20.14
CA PHE A 46 -1.39 8.40 -21.22
C PHE A 46 -0.62 8.60 -22.52
N MET A 47 -0.42 9.84 -22.95
CA MET A 47 0.29 10.17 -24.19
C MET A 47 1.76 9.74 -24.14
N GLY A 48 2.40 9.86 -22.97
CA GLY A 48 3.80 9.48 -22.75
C GLY A 48 4.00 7.98 -22.47
N SER A 49 2.94 7.17 -22.46
CA SER A 49 3.00 5.72 -22.18
C SER A 49 3.70 5.37 -20.85
N TYR A 50 3.46 6.17 -19.81
CA TYR A 50 3.96 5.92 -18.46
C TYR A 50 2.81 5.91 -17.45
N LEU A 51 3.03 5.29 -16.30
CA LEU A 51 2.07 5.30 -15.21
C LEU A 51 2.35 6.48 -14.29
N TYR A 52 1.37 7.36 -14.14
CA TYR A 52 1.42 8.36 -13.08
C TYR A 52 1.22 7.68 -11.72
N THR A 53 2.15 7.91 -10.80
CA THR A 53 2.13 7.34 -9.46
C THR A 53 1.69 8.41 -8.46
N SER A 54 0.73 8.07 -7.62
CA SER A 54 0.25 9.00 -6.58
C SER A 54 1.12 8.88 -5.35
N HIS A 55 1.40 10.00 -4.69
CA HIS A 55 2.03 9.97 -3.37
C HIS A 55 1.11 9.23 -2.38
N PRO A 56 1.65 8.42 -1.44
CA PRO A 56 0.83 7.66 -0.49
C PRO A 56 -0.18 8.49 0.31
N TYR A 57 0.12 9.76 0.60
CA TYR A 57 -0.79 10.68 1.28
C TYR A 57 -2.02 11.08 0.46
N ASN A 58 -2.00 10.88 -0.85
CA ASN A 58 -3.11 11.23 -1.74
C ASN A 58 -4.07 10.06 -1.96
N PHE A 59 -3.93 8.96 -1.21
CA PHE A 59 -4.85 7.82 -1.26
C PHE A 59 -6.17 8.13 -0.57
N ASN A 60 -7.26 7.52 -1.05
CA ASN A 60 -8.60 7.74 -0.54
C ASN A 60 -8.75 7.38 0.94
N ASP A 61 -8.11 6.26 1.33
CA ASP A 61 -8.20 5.74 2.67
C ASP A 61 -6.95 6.14 3.45
N SER A 62 -7.17 6.91 4.51
CA SER A 62 -6.13 7.30 5.46
C SER A 62 -5.39 6.10 6.09
N ILE A 63 -6.01 4.91 6.11
CA ILE A 63 -5.42 3.68 6.63
C ILE A 63 -4.55 2.97 5.58
N ASP A 64 -4.96 2.95 4.30
CA ASP A 64 -4.24 2.23 3.23
C ASP A 64 -2.80 2.70 3.06
N GLY A 65 -2.57 3.98 3.31
CA GLY A 65 -1.25 4.60 3.31
C GLY A 65 -0.71 4.90 4.69
N SER A 66 -1.18 4.30 5.79
CA SER A 66 -0.79 4.75 7.13
C SER A 66 0.50 4.13 7.67
N SER A 67 1.25 4.90 8.46
CA SER A 67 2.33 4.36 9.31
C SER A 67 1.84 3.34 10.34
N LEU A 68 0.53 3.32 10.65
CA LEU A 68 -0.09 2.34 11.56
C LEU A 68 -0.03 0.90 11.02
N LEU A 69 0.13 0.72 9.70
CA LEU A 69 0.31 -0.60 9.09
C LEU A 69 1.71 -1.19 9.36
N LEU A 70 2.67 -0.37 9.83
CA LEU A 70 4.01 -0.82 10.17
C LEU A 70 4.03 -1.45 11.56
N ASN A 71 4.33 -2.75 11.63
CA ASN A 71 4.40 -3.49 12.89
C ASN A 71 5.83 -3.56 13.44
N PHE A 72 6.15 -2.68 14.38
CA PHE A 72 7.47 -2.65 15.05
C PHE A 72 7.45 -3.20 16.49
N LYS A 73 6.35 -3.83 16.93
CA LYS A 73 6.20 -4.30 18.33
C LYS A 73 7.36 -5.16 18.83
N ASN A 74 7.94 -5.96 17.95
CA ASN A 74 9.02 -6.89 18.26
C ASN A 74 10.38 -6.46 17.70
N ILE A 75 10.58 -5.17 17.41
CA ILE A 75 11.87 -4.68 16.92
C ILE A 75 12.94 -4.78 18.02
N THR A 76 14.09 -5.34 17.68
CA THR A 76 15.26 -5.40 18.58
C THR A 76 15.94 -4.03 18.64
N LYS A 77 16.64 -3.74 19.74
CA LYS A 77 17.40 -2.48 19.87
C LYS A 77 18.39 -2.28 18.72
N GLU A 78 19.12 -3.33 18.34
CA GLU A 78 20.06 -3.28 17.20
C GLU A 78 19.40 -2.90 15.87
N LYS A 79 18.19 -3.43 15.60
CA LYS A 79 17.45 -3.09 14.38
C LYS A 79 16.90 -1.67 14.45
N TYR A 80 16.46 -1.24 15.64
CA TYR A 80 16.01 0.13 15.87
C TYR A 80 17.15 1.12 15.63
N ASP A 81 18.34 0.86 16.19
CA ASP A 81 19.50 1.75 16.06
C ASP A 81 19.91 1.90 14.58
N LYS A 82 19.94 0.80 13.81
CA LYS A 82 20.17 0.84 12.36
C LYS A 82 19.09 1.65 11.62
N LEU A 83 17.83 1.43 11.97
CA LEU A 83 16.71 2.15 11.36
C LEU A 83 16.78 3.65 11.67
N TRP A 84 17.16 4.00 12.90
CA TRP A 84 17.35 5.37 13.32
C TRP A 84 18.44 6.05 12.51
N ASP A 85 19.59 5.39 12.31
CA ASP A 85 20.67 5.93 11.49
C ASP A 85 20.27 6.16 10.03
N GLU A 86 19.32 5.38 9.48
CA GLU A 86 18.78 5.58 8.14
C GLU A 86 17.83 6.79 8.03
N VAL A 87 17.08 7.11 9.10
CA VAL A 87 15.94 8.05 9.05
C VAL A 87 16.14 9.33 9.87
N LYS A 88 17.25 9.44 10.60
CA LYS A 88 17.61 10.64 11.37
C LYS A 88 17.92 11.82 10.44
N TRP A 89 17.72 13.02 10.96
CA TRP A 89 18.17 14.25 10.29
C TRP A 89 19.68 14.43 10.47
N GLU A 90 20.32 15.23 9.60
CA GLU A 90 21.79 15.38 9.57
C GLU A 90 22.37 15.85 10.92
N ASP A 91 21.64 16.69 11.65
CA ASP A 91 22.06 17.27 12.93
C ASP A 91 21.62 16.47 14.17
N GLU A 92 20.98 15.31 13.98
CA GLU A 92 20.33 14.58 15.06
C GLU A 92 21.17 13.39 15.54
N GLU A 93 21.74 13.48 16.73
CA GLU A 93 22.45 12.36 17.34
C GLU A 93 21.49 11.23 17.78
N ASN A 94 21.92 9.99 17.61
CA ASN A 94 21.20 8.85 18.15
C ASN A 94 21.47 8.73 19.65
N ASN A 95 20.52 9.17 20.47
CA ASN A 95 20.58 8.96 21.91
C ASN A 95 20.24 7.49 22.21
N PRO A 96 21.08 6.74 22.94
CA PRO A 96 20.78 5.35 23.32
C PRO A 96 19.43 5.14 24.03
N ASN A 97 18.91 6.19 24.67
CA ASN A 97 17.60 6.17 25.33
C ASN A 97 16.42 6.25 24.35
N ASN A 98 16.62 6.67 23.10
CA ASN A 98 15.56 6.79 22.08
C ASN A 98 14.76 5.49 21.94
N TYR A 99 15.45 4.34 21.90
CA TYR A 99 14.80 3.03 21.84
C TYR A 99 13.80 2.81 22.99
N TYR A 100 14.20 3.09 24.23
CA TYR A 100 13.37 2.83 25.41
C TYR A 100 12.20 3.82 25.49
N VAL A 101 12.44 5.09 25.17
CA VAL A 101 11.39 6.12 25.12
C VAL A 101 10.35 5.79 24.06
N ASP A 102 10.79 5.38 22.87
CA ASP A 102 9.89 5.05 21.76
C ASP A 102 9.16 3.73 22.02
N LYS A 103 9.81 2.75 22.66
CA LYS A 103 9.17 1.50 23.10
C LYS A 103 7.98 1.74 24.03
N LEU A 104 8.06 2.72 24.93
CA LEU A 104 6.94 3.11 25.80
C LEU A 104 5.75 3.69 25.01
N LYS A 105 5.99 4.16 23.79
CA LYS A 105 5.00 4.70 22.85
C LYS A 105 4.72 3.75 21.68
N ASP A 106 4.93 2.44 21.87
CA ASP A 106 4.72 1.41 20.84
C ASP A 106 5.49 1.68 19.54
N PHE A 107 6.66 2.32 19.63
CA PHE A 107 7.49 2.71 18.49
C PHE A 107 6.80 3.65 17.48
N GLU A 108 5.83 4.45 17.93
CA GLU A 108 5.11 5.41 17.09
C GLU A 108 6.05 6.37 16.35
N HIS A 109 7.06 6.89 17.03
CA HIS A 109 7.89 7.94 16.47
C HIS A 109 8.78 7.41 15.33
N ILE A 110 9.49 6.31 15.55
CA ILE A 110 10.29 5.68 14.49
C ILE A 110 9.41 5.16 13.34
N ARG A 111 8.17 4.69 13.60
CA ARG A 111 7.23 4.28 12.54
C ARG A 111 6.88 5.46 11.64
N GLN A 112 6.50 6.60 12.22
CA GLN A 112 6.17 7.80 11.46
C GLN A 112 7.36 8.31 10.65
N ARG A 113 8.56 8.35 11.25
CA ARG A 113 9.79 8.77 10.55
C ARG A 113 10.12 7.85 9.38
N TYR A 114 10.15 6.54 9.63
CA TYR A 114 10.40 5.56 8.59
C TYR A 114 9.37 5.66 7.46
N TYR A 115 8.10 5.81 7.81
CA TYR A 115 7.04 6.01 6.84
C TYR A 115 7.29 7.26 5.98
N ILE A 116 7.54 8.42 6.58
CA ILE A 116 7.85 9.67 5.86
C ILE A 116 9.08 9.49 4.96
N PHE A 117 10.15 8.90 5.50
CA PHE A 117 11.38 8.68 4.76
C PHE A 117 11.18 7.79 3.52
N LYS A 118 10.43 6.68 3.66
CA LYS A 118 10.15 5.79 2.53
C LYS A 118 9.15 6.40 1.55
N THR A 119 8.09 7.04 2.03
CA THR A 119 7.02 7.58 1.18
C THR A 119 7.47 8.73 0.28
N LYS A 120 8.46 9.52 0.70
CA LYS A 120 9.08 10.56 -0.14
C LYS A 120 9.65 10.07 -1.47
N ARG A 121 10.01 8.79 -1.57
CA ARG A 121 10.70 8.22 -2.75
C ARG A 121 9.87 7.19 -3.51
N ILE A 122 8.64 6.94 -3.06
CA ILE A 122 7.75 5.97 -3.70
C ILE A 122 6.47 6.66 -4.15
N GLY A 123 5.98 6.24 -5.29
CA GLY A 123 4.62 6.50 -5.70
C GLY A 123 3.87 5.18 -5.80
N LEU A 124 2.57 5.22 -5.54
CA LEU A 124 1.69 4.06 -5.55
C LEU A 124 0.72 4.15 -6.73
N VAL A 125 0.38 2.99 -7.28
CA VAL A 125 -0.58 2.86 -8.38
C VAL A 125 -1.70 1.92 -7.96
N SER A 126 -2.91 2.45 -7.88
CA SER A 126 -4.12 1.67 -7.66
C SER A 126 -4.64 1.07 -8.96
N LEU A 127 -4.78 -0.25 -9.00
CA LEU A 127 -5.27 -1.03 -10.14
C LEU A 127 -6.41 -1.95 -9.71
N THR A 128 -7.29 -2.32 -10.63
CA THR A 128 -8.36 -3.29 -10.36
C THR A 128 -8.50 -4.28 -11.51
N SER A 129 -8.99 -5.48 -11.21
CA SER A 129 -9.37 -6.45 -12.24
C SER A 129 -10.77 -6.22 -12.82
N SER A 130 -11.55 -5.28 -12.24
CA SER A 130 -12.90 -4.95 -12.73
C SER A 130 -12.87 -3.71 -13.62
N PRO A 131 -13.29 -3.81 -14.90
CA PRO A 131 -13.39 -2.65 -15.79
C PRO A 131 -14.44 -1.63 -15.36
N LEU A 132 -15.37 -2.04 -14.48
CA LEU A 132 -16.41 -1.20 -13.91
C LEU A 132 -16.35 -1.32 -12.39
N ASN A 133 -15.54 -0.49 -11.77
CA ASN A 133 -15.44 -0.36 -10.32
C ASN A 133 -15.91 1.03 -9.93
N ILE A 134 -17.16 1.14 -9.48
CA ILE A 134 -17.80 2.44 -9.23
C ILE A 134 -17.10 3.25 -8.14
N LEU A 135 -16.53 2.59 -7.13
CA LEU A 135 -15.80 3.27 -6.05
C LEU A 135 -14.50 3.87 -6.58
N MET A 136 -13.77 3.13 -7.41
CA MET A 136 -12.57 3.65 -8.06
C MET A 136 -12.89 4.70 -9.12
N TRP A 137 -14.00 4.56 -9.84
CA TRP A 137 -14.46 5.55 -10.81
C TRP A 137 -14.73 6.88 -10.12
N ALA A 138 -15.59 6.90 -9.09
CA ALA A 138 -15.90 8.11 -8.34
C ALA A 138 -14.63 8.75 -7.74
N HIS A 139 -13.73 7.93 -7.18
CA HIS A 139 -12.55 8.44 -6.48
C HIS A 139 -11.42 8.94 -7.39
N TYR A 140 -11.05 8.16 -8.41
CA TYR A 140 -9.86 8.45 -9.22
C TYR A 140 -10.17 9.22 -10.50
N SER A 141 -11.43 9.24 -10.93
CA SER A 141 -11.86 10.02 -12.10
C SER A 141 -12.76 11.20 -11.76
N SER A 142 -13.17 11.38 -10.50
CA SER A 142 -14.20 12.38 -10.14
C SER A 142 -15.47 12.27 -11.01
N GLU A 143 -15.83 11.03 -11.36
CA GLU A 143 -16.90 10.65 -12.30
C GLU A 143 -16.76 11.18 -13.74
N LYS A 144 -15.62 11.82 -14.05
CA LYS A 144 -15.33 12.47 -15.32
C LYS A 144 -13.88 12.16 -15.70
N GLY A 145 -13.69 11.12 -16.50
CA GLY A 145 -12.35 10.73 -16.92
C GLY A 145 -12.36 9.52 -17.84
N PHE A 146 -11.36 8.66 -17.68
CA PHE A 146 -11.21 7.48 -18.54
C PHE A 146 -10.53 6.33 -17.78
N ALA A 147 -10.68 5.13 -18.32
CA ALA A 147 -10.02 3.93 -17.82
C ALA A 147 -9.08 3.38 -18.90
N ILE A 148 -7.90 2.95 -18.49
CA ILE A 148 -6.94 2.25 -19.35
C ILE A 148 -6.89 0.78 -18.94
N GLU A 149 -7.00 -0.10 -19.91
CA GLU A 149 -6.71 -1.53 -19.75
C GLU A 149 -5.21 -1.78 -19.93
N LEU A 150 -4.62 -2.48 -18.97
CA LEU A 150 -3.21 -2.88 -18.94
C LEU A 150 -3.13 -4.41 -18.99
N ASP A 151 -2.20 -4.93 -19.80
CA ASP A 151 -1.83 -6.33 -19.75
C ASP A 151 -0.94 -6.59 -18.52
N THR A 152 -1.38 -7.49 -17.64
CA THR A 152 -0.69 -7.75 -16.38
C THR A 152 0.70 -8.33 -16.59
N GLN A 153 0.91 -9.15 -17.62
CA GLN A 153 2.20 -9.79 -17.87
C GLN A 153 3.20 -8.75 -18.38
N ILE A 154 2.79 -7.91 -19.35
CA ILE A 154 3.61 -6.81 -19.87
C ILE A 154 3.99 -5.84 -18.73
N LEU A 155 3.02 -5.49 -17.87
CA LEU A 155 3.27 -4.60 -16.73
C LEU A 155 4.33 -5.19 -15.78
N LYS A 156 4.23 -6.47 -15.44
CA LYS A 156 5.19 -7.14 -14.56
C LYS A 156 6.59 -7.20 -15.17
N ASP A 157 6.68 -7.47 -16.46
CA ASP A 157 7.97 -7.55 -17.15
C ASP A 157 8.65 -6.18 -17.21
N ASN A 158 7.88 -5.11 -17.45
CA ASN A 158 8.39 -3.73 -17.38
C ASN A 158 8.91 -3.36 -15.98
N ILE A 159 8.18 -3.71 -14.92
CA ILE A 159 8.60 -3.42 -13.53
C ILE A 159 9.91 -4.17 -13.17
N LYS A 160 10.05 -5.43 -13.60
CA LYS A 160 11.26 -6.22 -13.32
C LYS A 160 12.51 -5.64 -13.99
N ILE A 161 12.37 -5.09 -15.20
CA ILE A 161 13.48 -4.42 -15.90
C ILE A 161 13.95 -3.21 -15.09
N LEU A 162 13.01 -2.42 -14.54
CA LEU A 162 13.29 -1.25 -13.72
C LEU A 162 13.96 -1.57 -12.36
N MET A 163 13.71 -2.75 -11.78
CA MET A 163 14.26 -3.17 -10.48
C MET A 163 15.62 -3.89 -10.57
N ARG A 164 16.21 -4.04 -11.76
CA ARG A 164 17.52 -4.70 -11.97
C ARG A 164 18.72 -3.73 -11.91
N ILE A 165 18.62 -2.66 -11.12
CA ILE A 165 19.70 -1.70 -10.82
C ILE A 165 20.11 -1.89 -9.36
#